data_AF-A0A1M5LSV7-F1
#
_entry.id   AF-A0A1M5LSV7-F1
#
_cell.length_a   1.000
_cell.length_b   1.000
_cell.length_c   1.000
_cell.angle_alpha   90.00
_cell.angle_beta   90.00
_cell.angle_gamma   90.00
#
_symmetry.space_group_name_H-M   'P 1'
#
loop_
_entity.id
_entity.type
_entity.pdbx_description
1 polymer ?
#
loop_
_entity_poly.entity_id
_entity_poly.type
_entity_poly.pdbx_seq_one_letter_code
_entity_poly.pdbx_strand_id
1 'polypeptide(L)' 'MNKKAIIITGIGIIIGAIGGYLYYHYVGCLSGSCAITSKPLNSTLYGSLLGGLFFNLLIKKEKK' A
#
# COMPACT_ATOMS: atom_id res chain seq x y z
N MET A 1 21.01 -2.38 1.11
CA MET A 1 19.85 -1.46 1.21
C MET A 1 20.14 -0.43 2.28
N ASN A 2 20.05 0.87 1.97
CA ASN A 2 20.28 1.91 2.97
C ASN A 2 19.24 1.78 4.10
N LYS A 3 19.64 1.98 5.36
CA LYS A 3 18.73 1.90 6.53
C LYS A 3 17.51 2.81 6.35
N LYS A 4 17.72 3.98 5.73
CA LYS A 4 16.67 4.94 5.37
C LYS A 4 15.65 4.37 4.38
N ALA A 5 16.10 3.56 3.41
CA ALA A 5 15.24 2.97 2.41
C ALA A 5 14.24 1.98 3.02
N ILE A 6 14.69 1.16 3.99
CA ILE A 6 13.84 0.20 4.69
C ILE A 6 12.78 0.91 5.52
N ILE A 7 13.15 1.99 6.22
CA ILE A 7 12.22 2.78 7.04
C ILE A 7 11.14 3.42 6.17
N ILE A 8 11.52 4.02 5.04
CA ILE A 8 10.57 4.66 4.10
C ILE A 8 9.63 3.61 3.49
N THR A 9 10.17 2.46 3.08
CA THR A 9 9.36 1.36 2.52
C THR A 9 8.39 0.81 3.57
N GLY A 10 8.83 0.64 4.82
CA GLY A 10 7.98 0.16 5.93
C GLY A 10 6.82 1.12 6.24
N ILE A 11 7.08 2.42 6.23
CA ILE A 11 6.03 3.45 6.38
C ILE A 11 5.05 3.37 5.20
N GLY A 12 5.54 3.21 3.98
CA GLY A 12 4.71 3.02 2.79
C GLY A 12 3.81 1.80 2.85
N ILE A 13 4.29 0.68 3.40
CA ILE A 13 3.50 -0.54 3.62
C ILE A 13 2.36 -0.29 4.61
N ILE A 14 2.64 0.40 5.73
CA ILE A 14 1.62 0.71 6.75
C ILE A 14 0.56 1.64 6.19
N ILE A 15 0.96 2.73 5.53
CA ILE A 15 0.04 3.68 4.90
C ILE A 15 -0.78 2.99 3.80
N GLY A 16 -0.14 2.15 2.98
CA GLY A 16 -0.79 1.36 1.96
C GLY A 16 -1.80 0.36 2.52
N ALA A 17 -1.49 -0.29 3.64
CA ALA A 17 -2.40 -1.21 4.32
C ALA A 17 -3.66 -0.48 4.82
N ILE A 18 -3.47 0.65 5.50
CA ILE A 18 -4.57 1.49 6.00
C ILE A 18 -5.42 2.00 4.84
N GLY A 19 -4.79 2.49 3.77
CA GLY A 19 -5.47 2.93 2.56
C GLY A 19 -6.25 1.80 1.86
N GLY A 20 -5.68 0.60 1.76
CA GLY A 20 -6.33 -0.58 1.16
C GLY A 20 -7.53 -1.10 1.96
N TYR A 21 -7.47 -1.00 3.29
CA TYR A 21 -8.58 -1.31 4.19
C TYR A 21 -9.70 -0.25 4.12
N LEU A 22 -9.33 1.03 4.14
CA LEU A 22 -10.28 2.13 3.95
C LEU A 22 -10.96 2.03 2.57
N TYR A 23 -10.20 1.71 1.53
CA TYR A 23 -10.75 1.50 0.19
C TYR A 23 -11.78 0.35 0.17
N TYR A 24 -11.47 -0.77 0.82
CA TYR A 24 -12.42 -1.88 0.97
C TYR A 24 -13.70 -1.44 1.69
N HIS A 25 -13.57 -0.73 2.81
CA HIS A 25 -14.71 -0.36 3.67
C HIS A 25 -15.58 0.74 3.05
N TYR A 26 -14.98 1.77 2.45
CA TYR A 26 -15.70 2.97 2.02
C TYR A 26 -16.05 2.98 0.52
N VAL A 27 -15.31 2.27 -0.34
CA VAL A 27 -15.46 2.39 -1.81
C VAL A 27 -15.85 1.06 -2.44
N GLY A 28 -15.06 0.01 -2.19
CA GLY A 28 -15.12 -1.26 -2.92
C GLY A 28 -16.28 -2.17 -2.53
N CYS A 29 -16.71 -2.18 -1.27
CA CYS A 29 -17.79 -3.08 -0.82
C CYS A 29 -19.19 -2.44 -0.87
N LEU A 30 -19.29 -1.11 -0.85
CA LEU A 30 -20.57 -0.38 -0.90
C LEU A 30 -21.12 -0.22 -2.33
N SER A 31 -20.24 -0.18 -3.33
CA SER A 31 -20.61 0.15 -4.72
C SER A 31 -21.02 -1.07 -5.56
N GLY A 32 -21.11 -2.28 -4.98
CA GLY A 32 -21.50 -3.51 -5.69
C GLY A 32 -20.44 -4.08 -6.66
N SER A 33 -19.28 -3.42 -6.80
CA SER A 33 -18.14 -3.87 -7.63
C SER A 33 -16.85 -3.70 -6.84
N CYS A 34 -16.34 -4.80 -6.26
CA CYS A 34 -15.05 -4.77 -5.56
C CYS A 34 -13.91 -4.75 -6.57
N ALA A 35 -13.45 -3.56 -6.97
CA ALA A 35 -12.40 -3.37 -7.99
C ALA A 35 -11.05 -4.03 -7.64
N ILE A 36 -10.74 -4.19 -6.34
CA ILE A 36 -9.56 -4.94 -5.88
C ILE A 36 -9.96 -6.36 -5.50
N THR A 37 -10.86 -6.52 -4.52
CA THR A 37 -11.34 -7.82 -4.02
C THR A 37 -12.41 -7.62 -2.94
N SER A 38 -13.38 -8.54 -2.85
CA SER A 38 -14.44 -8.53 -1.83
C SER A 38 -13.99 -8.99 -0.45
N LYS A 39 -12.71 -9.35 -0.29
CA LYS A 39 -12.14 -9.80 0.99
C LYS A 39 -11.28 -8.70 1.61
N PRO A 40 -11.53 -8.30 2.87
CA PRO A 40 -10.78 -7.23 3.54
C PRO A 40 -9.28 -7.53 3.60
N LEU A 41 -8.95 -8.82 3.79
CA LEU A 41 -7.58 -9.31 3.90
C LEU A 41 -6.80 -9.11 2.60
N ASN A 42 -7.40 -9.46 1.45
CA ASN A 42 -6.74 -9.30 0.16
C ASN A 42 -6.63 -7.83 -0.25
N SER A 43 -7.62 -6.97 0.06
CA SER A 43 -7.58 -5.55 -0.28
C SER A 43 -6.51 -4.80 0.53
N THR A 44 -6.36 -5.17 1.80
CA THR A 44 -5.31 -4.65 2.69
C THR A 44 -3.92 -5.10 2.24
N LEU A 45 -3.77 -6.38 1.83
CA LEU A 45 -2.51 -6.91 1.28
C LEU A 45 -2.13 -6.22 -0.04
N TYR A 46 -3.11 -5.98 -0.91
CA TYR A 46 -2.86 -5.27 -2.16
C TYR A 46 -2.45 -3.82 -1.90
N GLY A 47 -3.16 -3.13 -1.01
CA GLY A 47 -2.84 -1.76 -0.63
C GLY A 47 -1.45 -1.64 0.01
N SER A 48 -1.09 -2.59 0.87
CA SER A 48 0.22 -2.60 1.54
C SER A 48 1.37 -2.90 0.57
N LEU A 49 1.15 -3.82 -0.39
CA LEU A 49 2.11 -4.11 -1.45
C LEU A 49 2.32 -2.89 -2.35
N LEU A 50 1.24 -2.26 -2.79
CA LEU A 50 1.27 -1.06 -3.64
C LEU A 50 1.91 0.13 -2.91
N GLY A 51 1.56 0.36 -1.65
CA GLY A 51 2.13 1.43 -0.84
C GLY A 51 3.63 1.22 -0.59
N GLY A 52 4.04 -0.01 -0.27
CA GLY A 52 5.46 -0.35 -0.15
C GLY A 52 6.22 -0.11 -1.45
N LEU A 53 5.69 -0.58 -2.58
CA LEU A 53 6.34 -0.39 -3.89
C LEU A 53 6.42 1.09 -4.29
N PHE A 54 5.35 1.84 -4.08
CA PHE A 54 5.26 3.25 -4.44
C PHE A 54 6.27 4.10 -3.65
N PHE A 55 6.31 3.91 -2.33
CA PHE A 55 7.30 4.58 -1.49
C PHE A 55 8.72 4.08 -1.74
N ASN A 56 8.88 2.82 -2.17
CA ASN A 56 10.20 2.32 -2.58
C ASN A 56 10.71 3.04 -3.83
N LEU A 57 9.83 3.33 -4.79
CA LEU A 57 10.16 4.05 -6.01
C LEU A 57 10.55 5.52 -5.76
N LEU A 58 9.97 6.14 -4.72
CA LEU A 58 10.27 7.50 -4.27
C LEU A 58 11.61 7.62 -3.53
N ILE A 59 12.22 6.50 -3.11
CA ILE A 59 13.56 6.50 -2.55
C ILE A 59 14.51 6.83 -3.69
N LYS A 60 14.89 8.10 -3.78
CA LYS A 60 15.92 8.59 -4.69
C LYS A 60 17.14 7.69 -4.53
N LYS A 61 17.51 6.96 -5.58
CA LYS A 61 18.86 6.37 -5.64
C LYS A 61 19.82 7.56 -5.54
N GLU A 62 20.51 7.68 -4.41
CA GLU A 62 21.70 8.53 -4.33
C GLU A 62 22.61 8.08 -5.48
N LYS A 63 22.64 8.85 -6.56
CA LYS A 63 23.76 8.81 -7.49
C LYS A 63 24.96 9.25 -6.66
N LYS A 64 25.80 8.27 -6.31
CA LYS A 64 27.18 8.55 -5.98
C LYS A 64 27.85 9.24 -7.16
#